data_AF-A0A6I5PD21-F1
#
_entry.id   AF-A0A6I5PD21-F1
#
_cell.length_a   1.000
_cell.length_b   1.000
_cell.length_c   1.000
_cell.angle_alpha   90.00
_cell.angle_beta   90.00
_cell.angle_gamma   90.00
#
_symmetry.space_group_name_H-M   'P 1'
#
loop_
_entity.id
_entity.type
_entity.pdbx_description
1 polymer ?
#
loop_
_entity_poly.entity_id
_entity_poly.type
_entity_poly.pdbx_seq_one_letter_code
_entity_poly.pdbx_strand_id
1 'polypeptide(L)'
;MASHCLRHSNQQHLLPYGVGLAIALAGCWHPIATPEAVQQVEDTFATHRRELRRLAMTAMDELEQSNERSMRLPDRSFYDSAWVSEALESGAIHVDVVIEDFYLPLVYVSTDDPQDVHDTCTHGGRMVKQLEPHWYICQRDWN
;
A
#
# COMPACT_ATOMS: atom_id res chain seq x y z
N MET A 1 19.66 1.20 13.52
CA MET A 1 19.79 2.04 14.74
C MET A 1 18.57 1.75 15.60
N ALA A 2 18.77 1.00 16.68
CA ALA A 2 17.71 0.54 17.57
C ALA A 2 17.57 1.52 18.74
N SER A 3 16.38 2.11 18.91
CA SER A 3 16.04 2.90 20.08
C SER A 3 15.36 2.04 21.13
N HIS A 4 16.16 1.71 22.13
CA HIS A 4 15.88 1.28 23.49
C HIS A 4 14.46 1.58 24.03
N CYS A 5 13.70 0.53 24.37
CA CYS A 5 12.75 0.58 25.49
C CYS A 5 13.49 0.12 26.75
N LEU A 6 13.77 1.07 27.64
CA LEU A 6 14.46 0.83 28.91
C LEU A 6 13.65 -0.07 29.83
N ARG A 7 14.27 -1.21 30.12
CA ARG A 7 13.94 -2.19 31.15
C ARG A 7 14.13 -1.54 32.53
N HIS A 8 13.06 -1.38 33.31
CA HIS A 8 13.17 -1.35 34.77
C HIS A 8 12.36 -2.51 35.34
N SER A 9 13.10 -3.42 35.97
CA SER A 9 12.62 -4.64 36.60
C SER A 9 12.38 -4.40 38.08
N ASN A 10 11.30 -5.01 38.57
CA ASN A 10 11.14 -5.61 39.89
C ASN A 10 11.07 -4.71 41.14
N GLN A 11 9.87 -4.62 41.72
CA GLN A 11 9.67 -5.06 43.10
C GLN A 11 8.20 -5.44 43.33
N GLN A 12 7.94 -6.74 43.48
CA GLN A 12 6.67 -7.29 43.94
C GLN A 12 6.64 -7.27 45.47
N HIS A 13 5.55 -6.80 46.08
CA HIS A 13 5.08 -7.33 47.37
C HIS A 13 3.56 -7.15 47.52
N LEU A 14 2.88 -8.30 47.62
CA LEU A 14 1.70 -8.60 48.45
C LEU A 14 0.32 -7.95 48.13
N LEU A 15 -0.48 -8.75 47.42
CA LEU A 15 -1.94 -9.03 47.46
C LEU A 15 -2.75 -8.58 48.72
N PRO A 16 -4.12 -8.64 48.77
CA PRO A 16 -5.14 -8.87 47.72
C PRO A 16 -6.50 -8.14 47.97
N TYR A 17 -6.95 -7.15 47.20
CA TYR A 17 -8.39 -6.82 47.18
C TYR A 17 -8.82 -6.22 45.84
N GLY A 18 -9.71 -6.95 45.15
CA GLY A 18 -10.66 -6.43 44.16
C GLY A 18 -10.10 -5.52 43.07
N VAL A 19 -9.37 -6.07 42.11
CA VAL A 19 -8.97 -5.33 40.90
C VAL A 19 -9.80 -5.83 39.73
N GLY A 20 -10.79 -5.04 39.32
CA GLY A 20 -11.38 -5.15 38.00
C GLY A 20 -10.25 -5.06 36.98
N LEU A 21 -10.06 -6.15 36.24
CA LEU A 21 -8.97 -6.31 35.29
C LEU A 21 -9.19 -5.32 34.13
N ALA A 22 -8.66 -4.11 34.26
CA ALA A 22 -8.46 -3.22 33.13
C ALA A 22 -7.38 -3.86 32.24
N ILE A 23 -7.82 -4.63 31.25
CA ILE A 23 -6.93 -5.11 30.19
C ILE A 23 -6.60 -3.88 29.35
N ALA A 24 -5.51 -3.20 29.71
CA ALA A 24 -4.84 -2.25 28.84
C ALA A 24 -4.26 -3.04 27.66
N LEU A 25 -5.09 -3.29 26.63
CA LEU A 25 -4.63 -3.72 25.32
C LEU A 25 -3.99 -2.53 24.60
N ALA A 26 -2.88 -2.03 25.14
CA ALA A 26 -1.92 -1.24 24.38
C ALA A 26 -1.09 -2.21 23.52
N GLY A 27 -1.78 -2.89 22.59
CA GLY A 27 -1.13 -3.60 21.50
C GLY A 27 -0.97 -2.61 20.36
N CYS A 28 0.26 -2.31 19.97
CA CYS A 28 0.56 -1.63 18.71
C CYS A 28 0.07 -2.50 17.55
N TRP A 29 -1.22 -2.45 17.26
CA TRP A 29 -1.79 -3.08 16.09
C TRP A 29 -1.48 -2.16 14.91
N HIS A 30 -0.53 -2.57 14.08
CA HIS A 30 -0.43 -2.04 12.73
C HIS A 30 -1.78 -2.31 12.05
N PRO A 31 -2.41 -1.31 11.41
CA PRO A 31 -3.76 -1.47 10.91
C PRO A 31 -3.78 -2.60 9.87
N ILE A 32 -4.45 -3.70 10.24
CA ILE A 32 -5.01 -4.66 9.31
C ILE A 32 -5.93 -3.86 8.39
N ALA A 33 -5.88 -4.12 7.07
CA ALA A 33 -6.71 -3.43 6.08
C ALA A 33 -8.19 -3.39 6.51
N THR A 34 -8.62 -2.31 7.15
CA THR A 34 -9.98 -2.26 7.69
C THR A 34 -10.97 -2.10 6.54
N PRO A 35 -12.19 -2.63 6.67
CA PRO A 35 -13.21 -2.45 5.64
C PRO A 35 -13.46 -0.98 5.28
N GLU A 36 -13.36 -0.08 6.26
CA GLU A 36 -13.54 1.36 6.06
C GLU A 36 -12.43 1.97 5.19
N ALA A 37 -11.17 1.58 5.43
CA ALA A 37 -10.05 2.10 4.65
C ALA A 37 -10.05 1.55 3.23
N VAL A 38 -10.41 0.27 3.05
CA VAL A 38 -10.62 -0.32 1.72
C VAL A 38 -11.74 0.41 0.98
N GLN A 39 -12.87 0.69 1.64
CA GLN A 39 -13.98 1.43 1.05
C GLN A 39 -13.58 2.85 0.64
N GLN A 40 -12.76 3.54 1.44
CA GLN A 40 -12.25 4.87 1.09
C GLN A 40 -11.40 4.86 -0.19
N VAL A 41 -10.54 3.85 -0.36
CA VAL A 41 -9.74 3.67 -1.58
C VAL A 41 -10.64 3.38 -2.78
N GLU A 42 -11.67 2.54 -2.60
CA GLU A 42 -12.69 2.27 -3.63
C GLU A 42 -13.43 3.53 -4.07
N ASP A 43 -13.90 4.33 -3.11
CA ASP A 43 -14.66 5.55 -3.38
C ASP A 43 -13.78 6.59 -4.07
N THR A 44 -12.51 6.69 -3.66
CA THR A 44 -11.51 7.56 -4.30
C THR A 44 -11.26 7.13 -5.74
N PHE A 45 -11.04 5.83 -5.97
CA PHE A 45 -10.89 5.29 -7.32
C PHE A 45 -12.12 5.56 -8.17
N ALA A 46 -13.32 5.25 -7.69
CA ALA A 46 -14.57 5.43 -8.43
C ALA A 46 -14.78 6.91 -8.82
N THR A 47 -14.49 7.83 -7.90
CA THR A 47 -14.63 9.28 -8.10
C THR A 47 -13.63 9.81 -9.13
N HIS A 48 -12.37 9.35 -9.08
CA HIS A 48 -11.27 9.88 -9.89
C HIS A 48 -10.83 8.96 -11.04
N ARG A 49 -11.58 7.90 -11.33
CA ARG A 49 -11.23 6.82 -12.28
C ARG A 49 -10.69 7.31 -13.62
N ARG A 50 -11.36 8.29 -14.24
CA ARG A 50 -10.95 8.82 -15.55
C ARG A 50 -9.61 9.54 -15.49
N GLU A 51 -9.39 10.29 -14.41
CA GLU A 51 -8.15 11.03 -14.23
C GLU A 51 -6.99 10.09 -13.89
N LEU A 52 -7.22 9.12 -13.01
CA LEU A 52 -6.25 8.07 -12.68
C LEU A 52 -5.77 7.32 -13.93
N ARG A 53 -6.70 6.89 -14.78
CA ARG A 53 -6.36 6.25 -16.07
C ARG A 53 -5.55 7.14 -16.99
N ARG A 54 -5.94 8.42 -17.11
CA ARG A 54 -5.21 9.38 -17.94
C ARG A 54 -3.79 9.60 -17.42
N LEU A 55 -3.62 9.78 -16.11
CA LEU A 55 -2.32 9.95 -15.47
C LEU A 55 -1.44 8.72 -15.69
N ALA A 56 -2.00 7.52 -15.52
CA ALA A 56 -1.27 6.28 -15.75
C ALA A 56 -0.82 6.14 -17.22
N MET A 57 -1.73 6.33 -18.19
CA MET A 57 -1.37 6.26 -19.61
C MET A 57 -0.28 7.26 -19.99
N THR A 58 -0.42 8.51 -19.57
CA THR A 58 0.60 9.54 -19.82
C THR A 58 1.94 9.17 -19.19
N ALA A 59 1.94 8.68 -17.94
CA ALA A 59 3.17 8.31 -17.26
C ALA A 59 3.87 7.10 -17.91
N MET A 60 3.11 6.11 -18.40
CA MET A 60 3.66 4.99 -19.16
C MET A 60 4.29 5.45 -20.47
N ASP A 61 3.57 6.27 -21.26
CA ASP A 61 4.08 6.83 -22.52
C ASP A 61 5.36 7.65 -22.29
N GLU A 62 5.40 8.45 -21.22
CA GLU A 62 6.58 9.23 -20.84
C GLU A 62 7.73 8.33 -20.37
N LEU A 63 7.46 7.24 -19.65
CA LEU A 63 8.49 6.33 -19.15
C LEU A 63 9.19 5.64 -20.33
N GLU A 64 8.40 5.13 -21.29
CA GLU A 64 8.90 4.49 -22.50
C GLU A 64 9.76 5.41 -23.38
N GLN A 65 9.46 6.72 -23.37
CA GLN A 65 10.24 7.73 -24.10
C GLN A 65 11.46 8.22 -23.32
N SER A 66 11.53 7.91 -22.03
CA SER A 66 12.65 8.28 -21.16
C SER A 66 13.74 7.22 -21.16
N ASN A 67 14.93 7.56 -20.67
CA ASN A 67 15.95 6.58 -20.27
C ASN A 67 15.88 6.28 -18.76
N GLU A 68 14.76 6.62 -18.11
CA GLU A 68 14.54 6.41 -16.68
C GLU A 68 13.82 5.08 -16.45
N ARG A 69 14.00 4.50 -15.26
CA ARG A 69 13.29 3.27 -14.85
C ARG A 69 12.08 3.53 -13.98
N SER A 70 11.93 4.77 -13.52
CA SER A 70 10.84 5.19 -12.66
C SER A 70 10.68 6.69 -12.74
N MET A 71 9.44 7.16 -12.68
CA MET A 71 9.13 8.59 -12.67
C MET A 71 7.99 8.86 -11.69
N ARG A 72 8.02 10.03 -11.05
CA ARG A 72 6.93 10.45 -10.18
C ARG A 72 5.78 11.02 -11.02
N LEU A 73 4.55 10.63 -10.72
CA LEU A 73 3.37 11.24 -11.30
C LEU A 73 3.14 12.66 -10.71
N PRO A 74 2.50 13.59 -11.44
CA PRO A 74 2.19 14.93 -10.93
C PRO A 74 1.39 14.87 -9.62
N ASP A 75 1.56 15.82 -8.70
CA ASP A 75 0.79 15.78 -7.44
C ASP A 75 -0.72 16.02 -7.66
N ARG A 76 -1.56 15.38 -6.84
CA ARG A 76 -3.03 15.53 -6.81
C ARG A 76 -3.53 15.52 -5.37
N SER A 77 -4.75 16.03 -5.17
CA SER A 77 -5.35 16.10 -3.83
C SER A 77 -5.95 14.79 -3.32
N PHE A 78 -6.06 13.78 -4.16
CA PHE A 78 -6.76 12.51 -3.86
C PHE A 78 -5.80 11.32 -3.70
N TYR A 79 -4.48 11.58 -3.64
CA TYR A 79 -3.46 10.61 -3.24
C TYR A 79 -2.29 11.33 -2.59
N ASP A 80 -1.51 10.60 -1.79
CA ASP A 80 -0.34 11.15 -1.09
C ASP A 80 0.89 11.17 -1.99
N SER A 81 1.05 10.15 -2.83
CA SER A 81 2.11 10.07 -3.83
C SER A 81 1.75 9.09 -4.94
N ALA A 82 2.36 9.24 -6.11
CA ALA A 82 2.17 8.31 -7.20
C ALA A 82 3.43 8.20 -8.07
N TRP A 83 3.70 7.00 -8.58
CA TRP A 83 4.91 6.67 -9.33
C TRP A 83 4.58 5.71 -10.47
N VAL A 84 5.30 5.84 -11.58
CA VAL A 84 5.40 4.81 -12.60
C VAL A 84 6.79 4.18 -12.52
N SER A 85 6.90 2.87 -12.64
CA SER A 85 8.18 2.17 -12.61
C SER A 85 8.16 0.87 -13.39
N GLU A 86 9.29 0.50 -13.96
CA GLU A 86 9.52 -0.80 -14.57
C GLU A 86 10.12 -1.78 -13.55
N ALA A 87 9.50 -2.95 -13.38
CA ALA A 87 10.00 -4.02 -12.52
C ALA A 87 11.29 -4.62 -13.11
N LEU A 88 12.31 -4.79 -12.26
CA LEU A 88 13.65 -5.20 -12.71
C LEU A 88 13.70 -6.61 -13.30
N GLU A 89 12.87 -7.53 -12.80
CA GLU A 89 12.92 -8.94 -13.18
C GLU A 89 11.97 -9.27 -14.33
N SER A 90 10.76 -8.71 -14.33
CA SER A 90 9.72 -8.98 -15.32
C SER A 90 9.63 -7.94 -16.44
N GLY A 91 10.19 -6.74 -16.25
CA GLY A 91 9.97 -5.61 -17.16
C GLY A 91 8.54 -5.08 -17.14
N ALA A 92 7.71 -5.51 -16.18
CA ALA A 92 6.34 -5.04 -16.03
C ALA A 92 6.31 -3.56 -15.64
N ILE A 93 5.37 -2.80 -16.20
CA ILE A 93 5.20 -1.39 -15.84
C ILE A 93 4.11 -1.28 -14.78
N HIS A 94 4.46 -0.71 -13.64
CA HIS A 94 3.57 -0.45 -12.51
C HIS A 94 3.30 1.05 -12.43
N VAL A 95 2.04 1.42 -12.23
CA VAL A 95 1.67 2.76 -11.79
C VAL A 95 1.09 2.65 -10.39
N ASP A 96 1.89 2.97 -9.39
CA ASP A 96 1.54 2.88 -7.99
C ASP A 96 0.97 4.20 -7.50
N VAL A 97 -0.28 4.21 -7.04
CA VAL A 97 -0.91 5.37 -6.41
C VAL A 97 -1.09 5.09 -4.91
N VAL A 98 -0.46 5.87 -4.05
CA VAL A 98 -0.53 5.72 -2.59
C VAL A 98 -1.67 6.57 -2.06
N ILE A 99 -2.65 5.92 -1.45
CA ILE A 99 -3.76 6.57 -0.73
C ILE A 99 -3.68 6.07 0.71
N GLU A 100 -3.20 6.92 1.61
CA GLU A 100 -2.92 6.58 3.00
C GLU A 100 -1.97 5.38 3.12
N ASP A 101 -2.41 4.30 3.80
CA ASP A 101 -1.64 3.08 4.02
C ASP A 101 -1.81 2.03 2.92
N PHE A 102 -2.45 2.38 1.80
CA PHE A 102 -2.74 1.47 0.70
C PHE A 102 -2.06 1.89 -0.59
N TYR A 103 -1.60 0.89 -1.35
CA TYR A 103 -1.29 1.04 -2.76
C TYR A 103 -2.54 0.76 -3.58
N LEU A 104 -2.79 1.60 -4.57
CA LEU A 104 -3.71 1.35 -5.67
C LEU A 104 -2.86 1.16 -6.95
N PRO A 105 -2.18 0.02 -7.11
CA PRO A 105 -1.39 -0.21 -8.30
C PRO A 105 -2.31 -0.42 -9.51
N LEU A 106 -2.02 0.29 -10.59
CA LEU A 106 -2.36 -0.13 -11.93
C LEU A 106 -1.20 -0.93 -12.49
N VAL A 107 -1.45 -2.20 -12.75
CA VAL A 107 -0.43 -3.15 -13.18
C VAL A 107 -0.56 -3.35 -14.68
N TYR A 108 0.29 -2.68 -15.45
CA TYR A 108 0.43 -2.94 -16.89
C TYR A 108 1.48 -4.03 -17.09
N VAL A 109 1.10 -5.23 -16.70
CA VAL A 109 1.81 -6.45 -17.06
C VAL A 109 1.43 -6.76 -18.50
N SER A 110 2.43 -6.75 -19.39
CA SER A 110 2.31 -7.60 -20.58
C SER A 110 2.37 -9.03 -20.06
N THR A 111 1.23 -9.71 -20.08
CA THR A 111 1.05 -11.10 -20.53
C THR A 111 -0.16 -11.71 -19.83
N ASP A 112 -0.84 -12.59 -20.55
CA ASP A 112 -1.92 -13.41 -20.02
C ASP A 112 -1.40 -14.52 -19.06
N ASP A 113 -0.25 -14.29 -18.38
CA ASP A 113 0.37 -15.23 -17.44
C ASP A 113 -0.14 -15.02 -16.00
N PRO A 114 -0.88 -15.98 -15.42
CA PRO A 114 -1.33 -15.92 -14.04
C PRO A 114 -0.20 -15.98 -12.99
N GLN A 115 1.07 -16.20 -13.38
CA GLN A 115 2.23 -16.08 -12.49
C GLN A 115 2.63 -14.62 -12.24
N ASP A 116 2.28 -13.70 -13.13
CA ASP A 116 2.54 -12.25 -12.98
C ASP A 116 1.67 -11.62 -11.87
N VAL A 117 0.78 -12.41 -11.27
CA VAL A 117 0.03 -12.06 -10.06
C VAL A 117 0.99 -11.76 -8.88
N HIS A 118 2.21 -12.31 -8.89
CA HIS A 118 3.24 -11.96 -7.90
C HIS A 118 3.72 -10.52 -7.99
N ASP A 119 3.65 -9.92 -9.19
CA ASP A 119 3.98 -8.52 -9.41
C ASP A 119 2.77 -7.59 -9.22
N THR A 120 1.58 -8.13 -8.89
CA THR A 120 0.35 -7.33 -8.76
C THR A 120 0.44 -6.27 -7.66
N CYS A 121 1.18 -6.56 -6.59
CA CYS A 121 1.43 -5.62 -5.52
C CYS A 121 2.94 -5.40 -5.39
N THR A 122 3.39 -4.20 -5.70
CA THR A 122 4.81 -3.85 -5.55
C THR A 122 5.25 -3.91 -4.08
N HIS A 123 6.56 -4.04 -3.85
CA HIS A 123 7.16 -3.96 -2.52
C HIS A 123 6.65 -5.00 -1.50
N GLY A 124 6.27 -6.20 -1.95
CA GLY A 124 5.78 -7.26 -1.06
C GLY A 124 4.37 -7.02 -0.52
N GLY A 125 3.64 -6.04 -1.06
CA GLY A 125 2.25 -5.78 -0.70
C GLY A 125 1.34 -6.99 -0.96
N ARG A 126 0.17 -7.00 -0.31
CA ARG A 126 -0.81 -8.09 -0.46
C ARG A 126 -2.07 -7.58 -1.14
N MET A 127 -2.54 -8.30 -2.16
CA MET A 127 -3.78 -7.97 -2.85
C MET A 127 -4.95 -8.12 -1.88
N VAL A 128 -5.72 -7.06 -1.72
CA VAL A 128 -6.94 -7.03 -0.90
C VAL A 128 -8.16 -7.20 -1.79
N LYS A 129 -8.21 -6.48 -2.91
CA LYS A 129 -9.37 -6.46 -3.83
C LYS A 129 -8.95 -6.09 -5.25
N GLN A 130 -9.62 -6.66 -6.24
CA GLN A 130 -9.57 -6.17 -7.62
C GLN A 130 -10.75 -5.23 -7.87
N LEU A 131 -10.48 -4.01 -8.36
CA LEU A 131 -11.51 -3.03 -8.69
C LEU A 131 -11.96 -3.17 -10.15
N GLU A 132 -10.99 -3.30 -11.04
CA GLU A 132 -11.17 -3.42 -12.48
C GLU A 132 -10.06 -4.30 -13.06
N PRO A 133 -10.14 -4.73 -14.33
CA PRO A 133 -8.98 -5.29 -15.00
C PRO A 133 -7.76 -4.37 -14.80
N HIS A 134 -6.66 -4.94 -14.31
CA HIS A 134 -5.39 -4.29 -14.01
C HIS A 134 -5.36 -3.29 -12.82
N TRP A 135 -6.51 -2.97 -12.20
CA TRP A 135 -6.57 -2.08 -11.02
C TRP A 135 -6.87 -2.87 -9.75
N TYR A 136 -5.97 -2.78 -8.79
CA TYR A 136 -6.05 -3.52 -7.52
C TYR A 136 -5.92 -2.58 -6.33
N ILE A 137 -6.43 -3.01 -5.18
CA ILE A 137 -6.10 -2.46 -3.87
C ILE A 137 -5.12 -3.42 -3.23
N CYS A 138 -3.94 -2.91 -2.89
CA CYS A 138 -2.89 -3.64 -2.20
C CYS A 138 -2.61 -2.99 -0.85
N GLN A 139 -2.55 -3.80 0.20
CA GLN A 139 -2.08 -3.33 1.50
C GLN A 139 -0.56 -3.23 1.49
N ARG A 140 0.01 -2.12 1.96
CA ARG A 140 1.47 -1.98 2.14
C ARG A 140 1.97 -3.01 3.15
N ASP A 141 2.98 -3.80 2.78
CA ASP A 141 3.78 -4.51 3.77
C ASP A 141 4.90 -3.55 4.20
N TRP A 142 4.96 -3.23 5.49
CA TRP A 142 5.99 -2.34 6.08
C TRP A 142 7.18 -3.13 6.66
N ASN A 143 7.29 -4.42 6.32
CA ASN A 143 8.38 -5.31 6.75
C ASN A 143 9.72 -5.00 6.06
#